data_AF-A0A527ZBN3-F1
#
_entry.id   AF-A0A527ZBN3-F1
#
_cell.length_a   1.000
_cell.length_b   1.000
_cell.length_c   1.000
_cell.angle_alpha   90.00
_cell.angle_beta   90.00
_cell.angle_gamma   90.00
#
_symmetry.space_group_name_H-M   'P 1'
#
loop_
_entity.id
_entity.type
_entity.pdbx_description
1 polymer ?
#
loop_
_entity_poly.entity_id
_entity_poly.type
_entity_poly.pdbx_seq_one_letter_code
_entity_poly.pdbx_strand_id
1 'polypeptide(L)' 'KLDNVVLGFKELADYESMNPYFGALIGRYGNRIGGAKFTLDGTQYQLAANNGPNSLHGGAKGFDKVVWSVEPLSSVS' A
#
# COMPACT_ATOMS: atom_id res chain seq x y z
N LYS A 1 -3.45 29.97 -13.56
CA LYS A 1 -4.04 28.67 -13.96
C LYS A 1 -3.95 27.75 -12.75
N LEU A 2 -5.04 27.12 -12.33
CA LEU A 2 -5.00 26.06 -11.32
C LEU A 2 -4.94 24.72 -12.06
N ASP A 3 -4.05 23.84 -11.62
CA ASP A 3 -3.83 22.52 -12.22
C ASP A 3 -3.56 21.49 -11.11
N ASN A 4 -3.68 20.21 -11.44
CA ASN A 4 -3.34 19.14 -10.50
C ASN A 4 -1.83 19.07 -10.31
N VAL A 5 -1.39 19.10 -9.04
CA VAL A 5 0.03 19.01 -8.67
C VAL A 5 0.45 17.59 -8.29
N VAL A 6 -0.47 16.64 -8.35
CA VAL A 6 -0.26 15.22 -8.07
C VAL A 6 -0.82 14.37 -9.20
N LEU A 7 -0.26 13.17 -9.36
CA LEU A 7 -0.77 12.16 -10.29
C LEU A 7 -1.93 11.40 -9.66
N GLY A 8 -2.91 11.03 -10.47
CA GLY A 8 -4.06 10.24 -10.05
C GLY A 8 -4.87 9.77 -11.23
N PHE A 9 -5.83 8.90 -10.95
CA PHE A 9 -6.83 8.45 -11.91
C PHE A 9 -8.17 9.11 -11.63
N LYS A 10 -9.06 9.04 -12.63
CA LYS A 10 -10.39 9.61 -12.51
C LYS A 10 -11.36 8.65 -11.82
N GLU A 11 -11.26 7.35 -12.12
CA GLU A 11 -12.21 6.33 -11.68
C GLU A 11 -11.56 5.37 -10.66
N LEU A 12 -12.34 4.86 -9.72
CA LEU A 12 -11.86 3.90 -8.71
C LEU A 12 -11.30 2.61 -9.34
N ALA A 13 -11.95 2.11 -10.40
CA ALA A 13 -11.54 0.89 -11.08
C ALA A 13 -10.09 0.96 -11.60
N ASP A 14 -9.60 2.15 -11.95
CA ASP A 14 -8.22 2.34 -12.39
C ASP A 14 -7.23 2.15 -11.22
N TYR A 15 -7.60 2.55 -10.01
CA TYR A 15 -6.84 2.31 -8.78
C TYR A 15 -6.91 0.84 -8.31
N GLU A 16 -7.97 0.11 -8.65
CA GLU A 16 -8.08 -1.33 -8.35
C GLU A 16 -7.30 -2.19 -9.35
N SER A 17 -7.05 -1.66 -10.55
CA SER A 17 -6.23 -2.27 -11.59
C SER A 17 -4.72 -2.14 -11.31
N MET A 18 -3.88 -2.59 -12.25
CA MET A 18 -2.43 -2.42 -12.14
C MET A 18 -2.07 -0.93 -12.17
N ASN A 19 -1.65 -0.40 -11.03
CA ASN A 19 -1.29 1.00 -10.87
C ASN A 19 0.03 1.17 -10.09
N PRO A 20 0.74 2.30 -10.27
CA PRO A 20 2.03 2.56 -9.63
C PRO A 20 1.92 3.13 -8.21
N TYR A 21 0.79 2.90 -7.52
CA TYR A 21 0.52 3.36 -6.15
C TYR A 21 0.36 4.88 -6.00
N PHE A 22 -0.23 5.57 -6.98
CA PHE A 22 -0.47 7.01 -6.87
C PHE A 22 -1.33 7.35 -5.65
N GLY A 23 -0.79 8.14 -4.72
CA GLY A 23 -1.49 8.58 -3.50
C GLY A 23 -1.90 7.45 -2.55
N ALA A 24 -1.42 6.22 -2.74
CA ALA A 24 -1.87 5.07 -1.97
C ALA A 24 -1.27 5.04 -0.55
N LEU A 25 -2.08 4.57 0.42
CA LEU A 25 -1.57 4.21 1.74
C LEU A 25 -0.86 2.86 1.66
N ILE A 26 0.46 2.89 1.68
CA ILE A 26 1.28 1.69 1.61
C ILE A 26 1.44 1.05 2.99
N GLY A 27 1.21 -0.25 3.09
CA GLY A 27 1.47 -1.00 4.31
C GLY A 27 1.06 -2.46 4.23
N ARG A 28 1.38 -3.29 5.23
CA ARG A 28 1.96 -2.92 6.54
C ARG A 28 3.42 -2.47 6.52
N TYR A 29 4.14 -2.79 5.45
CA TYR A 29 5.53 -2.40 5.26
C TYR A 29 5.72 -1.75 3.89
N GLY A 30 6.34 -0.57 3.86
CA GLY A 30 6.67 0.13 2.63
C GLY A 30 7.97 -0.39 2.01
N ASN A 31 8.01 -0.43 0.68
CA ASN A 31 9.12 -0.98 -0.10
C ASN A 31 9.32 -2.50 0.09
N ARG A 32 10.53 -3.00 -0.13
CA ARG A 32 10.85 -4.43 -0.24
C ARG A 32 11.30 -5.04 1.07
N ILE A 33 10.81 -6.24 1.35
CA ILE A 33 11.39 -7.20 2.29
C ILE A 33 12.11 -8.27 1.48
N GLY A 34 13.42 -8.37 1.67
CA GLY A 34 14.32 -9.27 0.96
C GLY A 34 13.96 -10.74 1.14
N GLY A 35 13.91 -11.50 0.05
CA GLY A 35 13.56 -12.93 0.10
C GLY A 35 12.13 -13.21 0.58
N ALA A 36 11.29 -12.16 0.63
CA ALA A 36 9.93 -12.20 1.14
C ALA A 36 9.82 -12.82 2.54
N LYS A 37 10.82 -12.63 3.40
CA LYS A 37 10.82 -13.21 4.75
C LYS A 37 11.51 -12.31 5.76
N PHE A 38 11.13 -12.42 7.01
CA PHE A 38 11.81 -11.79 8.13
C PHE A 38 11.70 -12.64 9.38
N THR A 39 12.52 -12.35 10.40
CA THR A 39 12.45 -13.00 11.71
C THR A 39 12.02 -11.96 12.75
N LEU A 40 11.06 -12.32 13.59
CA LEU A 40 10.61 -11.54 14.73
C LEU A 40 10.51 -12.47 15.94
N ASP A 41 11.17 -12.09 17.04
CA ASP A 41 11.22 -12.88 18.29
C ASP A 41 11.60 -14.35 18.07
N GLY A 42 12.61 -14.57 17.23
CA GLY A 42 13.11 -15.90 16.88
C GLY A 42 12.22 -16.70 15.92
N THR A 43 11.02 -16.22 15.59
CA THR A 43 10.11 -16.85 14.63
C THR A 43 10.32 -16.28 13.24
N GLN A 44 10.54 -17.15 12.24
CA GLN A 44 10.61 -16.75 10.84
C GLN A 44 9.22 -16.68 10.23
N TYR A 45 8.91 -15.56 9.59
CA TYR A 45 7.68 -15.32 8.86
C TYR A 45 7.97 -15.27 7.37
N GLN A 46 7.29 -16.11 6.60
CA GLN A 46 7.28 -16.06 5.15
C GLN A 46 6.12 -15.18 4.67
N LEU A 47 6.41 -14.32 3.70
CA LEU A 47 5.49 -13.41 3.04
C LEU A 47 5.29 -13.85 1.58
N ALA A 48 4.25 -13.29 0.96
CA ALA A 48 4.04 -13.42 -0.48
C ALA A 48 5.13 -12.66 -1.24
N ALA A 49 5.83 -13.35 -2.15
CA ALA A 49 6.78 -12.74 -3.07
C ALA A 49 6.02 -12.17 -4.28
N ASN A 50 5.73 -10.88 -4.25
CA ASN A 50 5.01 -10.16 -5.31
C ASN A 50 5.92 -9.24 -6.14
N ASN A 51 7.23 -9.22 -5.87
CA ASN A 51 8.20 -8.50 -6.68
C ASN A 51 9.51 -9.29 -6.78
N GLY A 52 9.58 -10.20 -7.77
CA GLY A 52 10.68 -11.15 -7.88
C GLY A 52 10.79 -11.99 -6.59
N PRO A 53 11.98 -12.11 -5.97
CA PRO A 53 12.13 -12.86 -4.72
C PRO A 53 11.62 -12.09 -3.48
N ASN A 54 11.12 -10.85 -3.64
CA ASN A 54 10.84 -9.95 -2.53
C ASN A 54 9.34 -9.74 -2.31
N SER A 55 8.97 -9.36 -1.08
CA SER A 55 7.65 -8.82 -0.76
C SER A 55 7.72 -7.30 -0.85
N LEU A 56 6.91 -6.69 -1.71
CA LEU A 56 6.84 -5.25 -1.97
C LEU A 56 5.52 -4.68 -1.46
N HIS A 57 5.58 -3.53 -0.77
CA HIS A 57 4.41 -2.68 -0.44
C HIS A 57 3.27 -3.44 0.25
N GLY A 58 3.59 -4.25 1.26
CA GLY A 58 2.58 -5.03 1.99
C GLY A 58 2.18 -6.36 1.35
N GLY A 59 2.74 -6.71 0.19
CA GLY A 59 2.58 -8.02 -0.43
C GLY A 59 1.33 -8.14 -1.30
N ALA A 60 0.71 -9.33 -1.29
CA ALA A 60 -0.42 -9.65 -2.16
C ALA A 60 -1.62 -8.71 -1.95
N LYS A 61 -1.94 -8.40 -0.69
CA LYS A 61 -3.01 -7.49 -0.28
C LYS A 61 -2.49 -6.52 0.78
N GLY A 62 -1.92 -5.40 0.32
CA GLY A 62 -1.48 -4.30 1.18
C GLY A 62 -2.63 -3.37 1.57
N PHE A 63 -2.30 -2.34 2.34
CA PHE A 63 -3.23 -1.29 2.78
C PHE A 63 -3.82 -0.46 1.64
N ASP A 64 -3.20 -0.51 0.46
CA ASP A 64 -3.67 0.07 -0.80
C ASP A 64 -4.89 -0.66 -1.37
N LYS A 65 -5.18 -1.89 -0.91
CA LYS A 65 -6.22 -2.80 -1.45
C LYS A 65 -7.35 -3.07 -0.46
N VAL A 66 -7.55 -2.18 0.50
CA VAL A 66 -8.63 -2.30 1.48
C VAL A 66 -9.45 -1.01 1.55
N VAL A 67 -10.75 -1.16 1.73
CA VAL A 67 -11.67 -0.04 2.00
C VAL A 67 -11.58 0.27 3.49
N TRP A 68 -11.12 1.48 3.81
CA TRP A 68 -10.96 1.94 5.19
C TRP A 68 -12.24 2.59 5.69
N SER A 69 -12.64 2.27 6.92
CA SER A 69 -13.60 3.08 7.66
C SER A 69 -12.92 4.38 8.12
N VAL A 70 -13.54 5.51 7.84
CA VAL A 70 -13.02 6.84 8.22
C VAL A 70 -14.00 7.51 9.17
N GLU A 71 -13.47 8.09 10.25
CA GLU A 71 -14.24 8.97 11.14
C GLU A 71 -13.93 10.43 10.78
N PRO A 72 -14.95 11.28 10.60
CA PRO A 72 -14.73 12.70 10.39
C PRO A 72 -14.00 13.29 11.60
N LEU A 73 -12.98 14.11 11.33
CA LEU A 73 -12.47 15.02 12.35
C LEU A 73 -13.57 16.02 12.68
N SER A 74 -14.06 16.00 13.92
CA SER A 74 -14.80 17.14 14.46
C SER A 74 -13.84 18.32 14.56
N SER A 75 -14.33 19.51 14.23
CA SER A 75 -13.55 20.74 14.30
C SER A 75 -12.85 20.85 15.66
N VAL A 76 -11.53 21.02 15.64
CA VAL A 76 -10.78 21.44 16.83
C VAL A 76 -11.32 22.82 17.20
N SER A 77 -12.07 22.88 18.30
CA SER A 77 -12.49 24.12 18.94
C SER A 77 -11.29 24.90 19.47
#